data_AF-A0A2X2IXD1-F1
#
_entry.id   AF-A0A2X2IXD1-F1
#
_cell.length_a   1.000
_cell.length_b   1.000
_cell.length_c   1.000
_cell.angle_alpha   90.00
_cell.angle_beta   90.00
_cell.angle_gamma   90.00
#
_symmetry.space_group_name_H-M   'P 1'
#
loop_
_entity.id
_entity.type
_entity.pdbx_description
1 polymer ?
#
loop_
_entity_poly.entity_id
_entity_poly.type
_entity_poly.pdbx_seq_one_letter_code
_entity_poly.pdbx_strand_id
1 'polypeptide(L)'
;MDFKQPVIRDVEIIRYVQPFREGGSLPALVDADDGFSYVIKFRGAGQGRKALIAELIGGELARFLKLRVPEIVFAELDESFGRTEPDEEIQDLLKFSVGKNLGLHFLSGAITFDANVDAIGAEEASKIVWLDSLLMNVDRTVRNTNMLIWHKELWLIDHGASLYFHHSWDNWEEQSLKPFVQIKDHVLLKMRVWWRK
;
A
#
# COMPACT_ATOMS: atom_id res chain seq x y z
N MET A 1 -9.94 -7.19 23.68
CA MET A 1 -9.13 -6.22 22.92
C MET A 1 -9.97 -4.97 22.82
N ASP A 2 -9.51 -3.85 23.38
CA ASP A 2 -10.22 -2.58 23.22
C ASP A 2 -10.01 -2.08 21.80
N PHE A 3 -11.10 -1.93 21.06
CA PHE A 3 -11.07 -1.35 19.73
C PHE A 3 -10.81 0.15 19.86
N LYS A 4 -9.62 0.59 19.45
CA LYS A 4 -9.31 2.01 19.29
C LYS A 4 -9.41 2.35 17.82
N GLN A 5 -10.17 3.39 17.51
CA GLN A 5 -10.23 3.92 16.15
C GLN A 5 -8.80 4.33 15.72
N PRO A 6 -8.36 3.93 14.52
CA PRO A 6 -7.06 4.35 14.02
C PRO A 6 -7.03 5.87 13.88
N VAL A 7 -5.96 6.48 14.37
CA VAL A 7 -5.69 7.91 14.22
C VAL A 7 -4.63 8.04 13.14
N ILE A 8 -5.01 8.67 12.04
CA ILE A 8 -4.14 8.98 10.90
C ILE A 8 -3.78 10.46 11.00
N ARG A 9 -2.49 10.78 10.98
CA ARG A 9 -2.04 12.18 11.04
C ARG A 9 -2.21 12.84 9.68
N ASP A 10 -2.44 14.14 9.70
CA ASP A 10 -2.31 15.01 8.54
C ASP A 10 -0.92 15.65 8.56
N VAL A 11 -0.30 15.75 7.38
CA VAL A 11 1.00 16.41 7.15
C VAL A 11 0.92 17.27 5.89
N GLU A 12 1.71 18.32 5.81
CA GLU A 12 1.82 19.17 4.62
C GLU A 12 3.06 18.80 3.82
N ILE A 13 2.90 18.60 2.51
CA ILE A 13 4.03 18.31 1.64
C ILE A 13 4.82 19.61 1.41
N ILE A 14 6.08 19.62 1.81
CA ILE A 14 6.95 20.79 1.66
C ILE A 14 7.95 20.64 0.51
N ARG A 15 8.23 19.39 0.09
CA ARG A 15 9.17 19.13 -1.00
C ARG A 15 8.83 17.87 -1.76
N TYR A 16 8.84 17.97 -3.09
CA TYR A 16 8.78 16.84 -4.00
C TYR A 16 10.21 16.42 -4.33
N VAL A 17 10.62 15.24 -3.89
CA VAL A 17 12.02 14.81 -3.96
C VAL A 17 12.29 14.10 -5.28
N GLN A 18 11.54 13.03 -5.57
CA GLN A 18 11.69 12.29 -6.82
C GLN A 18 10.46 11.39 -7.11
N PRO A 19 10.10 11.16 -8.38
CA PRO A 19 9.15 10.13 -8.76
C PRO A 19 9.76 8.73 -8.68
N PHE A 20 8.96 7.74 -8.27
CA PHE A 20 9.22 6.33 -8.50
C PHE A 20 8.56 5.94 -9.83
N ARG A 21 9.38 5.69 -10.86
CA ARG A 21 8.90 5.35 -12.20
C ARG A 21 8.55 3.86 -12.31
N GLU A 22 7.70 3.39 -11.41
CA GLU A 22 7.23 2.00 -11.37
C GLU A 22 5.71 1.96 -11.54
N GLY A 23 5.26 1.25 -12.58
CA GLY A 23 3.84 1.06 -12.88
C GLY A 23 3.10 2.35 -13.28
N GLY A 24 1.77 2.25 -13.41
CA GLY A 24 0.91 3.34 -13.86
C GLY A 24 0.42 4.29 -12.75
N SER A 25 0.87 4.11 -11.50
CA SER A 25 0.44 4.94 -10.35
C SER A 25 1.41 6.06 -10.00
N LEU A 26 2.62 6.05 -10.57
CA LEU A 26 3.68 7.07 -10.41
C LEU A 26 3.79 7.62 -8.97
N PRO A 27 4.01 6.77 -7.95
CA PRO A 27 4.21 7.26 -6.59
C PRO A 27 5.50 8.11 -6.53
N ALA A 28 5.64 8.92 -5.49
CA ALA A 28 6.83 9.77 -5.34
C ALA A 28 7.35 9.79 -3.91
N LEU A 29 8.64 10.11 -3.76
CA LEU A 29 9.21 10.47 -2.47
C LEU A 29 9.00 11.97 -2.24
N VAL A 30 8.45 12.31 -1.08
CA VAL A 30 8.22 13.69 -0.64
C VAL A 30 8.71 13.89 0.78
N ASP A 31 9.09 15.12 1.13
CA ASP A 31 9.28 15.53 2.52
C ASP A 31 8.08 16.33 3.00
N ALA A 32 7.76 16.18 4.28
CA ALA A 32 6.67 16.88 4.93
C ALA A 32 7.15 17.85 6.02
N ASP A 33 6.23 18.69 6.48
CA ASP A 33 6.41 19.71 7.51
C ASP A 33 6.82 19.16 8.89
N ASP A 34 6.54 17.89 9.15
CA ASP A 34 6.95 17.18 10.37
C ASP A 34 8.40 16.68 10.37
N GLY A 35 9.15 16.94 9.29
CA GLY A 35 10.56 16.58 9.16
C GLY A 35 10.83 15.14 8.72
N PHE A 36 9.78 14.38 8.36
CA PHE A 36 9.92 13.04 7.79
C PHE A 36 9.67 13.01 6.28
N SER A 37 10.11 11.92 5.65
CA SER A 37 9.85 11.64 4.24
C SER A 37 8.82 10.52 4.08
N TYR A 38 8.02 10.62 3.02
CA TYR A 38 6.92 9.70 2.72
C TYR A 38 6.95 9.28 1.26
N VAL A 39 6.61 8.02 1.00
CA VAL A 39 6.19 7.56 -0.32
C VAL A 39 4.73 7.94 -0.48
N ILE A 40 4.44 8.91 -1.35
CA ILE A 40 3.10 9.39 -1.59
C ILE A 40 2.43 8.66 -2.75
N LYS A 41 1.15 8.32 -2.54
CA LYS A 41 0.24 7.84 -3.58
C LYS A 41 -0.76 8.93 -3.90
N PHE A 42 -0.71 9.38 -5.15
CA PHE A 42 -1.50 10.49 -5.64
C PHE A 42 -2.94 10.08 -5.96
N ARG A 43 -3.91 10.85 -5.46
CA ARG A 43 -5.34 10.62 -5.70
C ARG A 43 -5.75 10.82 -7.17
N GLY A 44 -4.96 11.61 -7.91
CA GLY A 44 -5.14 11.89 -9.34
C GLY A 44 -4.54 10.80 -10.25
N ALA A 45 -3.85 9.80 -9.70
CA ALA A 45 -3.33 8.67 -10.47
C ALA A 45 -4.47 7.88 -11.13
N GLY A 46 -4.19 7.15 -12.21
CA GLY A 46 -5.21 6.41 -12.97
C GLY A 46 -5.99 5.36 -12.16
N GLN A 47 -5.38 4.80 -11.11
CA GLN A 47 -6.05 3.89 -10.17
C GLN A 47 -7.08 4.61 -9.27
N GLY A 48 -6.88 5.92 -9.07
CA GLY A 48 -7.80 6.83 -8.40
C GLY A 48 -7.94 6.61 -6.89
N ARG A 49 -8.92 7.34 -6.32
CA ARG A 49 -9.19 7.35 -4.86
C ARG A 49 -9.53 5.98 -4.28
N LYS A 50 -10.10 5.08 -5.09
CA LYS A 50 -10.48 3.73 -4.64
C LYS A 50 -9.25 2.93 -4.19
N ALA A 51 -8.15 3.01 -4.94
CA ALA A 51 -6.89 2.38 -4.56
C ALA A 51 -6.32 2.96 -3.25
N LEU A 52 -6.43 4.29 -3.04
CA LEU A 52 -6.02 4.90 -1.76
C LEU A 52 -6.87 4.42 -0.58
N ILE A 53 -8.17 4.23 -0.80
CA ILE A 53 -9.07 3.66 0.23
C ILE A 53 -8.68 2.20 0.53
N ALA A 54 -8.37 1.40 -0.50
CA ALA A 54 -7.89 0.03 -0.30
C ALA A 54 -6.54 -0.01 0.44
N GLU A 55 -5.61 0.89 0.11
CA GLU A 55 -4.34 1.04 0.83
C GLU A 55 -4.58 1.34 2.31
N LEU A 56 -5.44 2.32 2.62
CA LEU A 56 -5.76 2.71 3.99
C LEU A 56 -6.42 1.55 4.76
N ILE A 57 -7.45 0.91 4.19
CA ILE A 57 -8.15 -0.20 4.84
C ILE A 57 -7.19 -1.38 5.05
N GLY A 58 -6.44 -1.77 4.02
CA GLY A 58 -5.53 -2.90 4.07
C GLY A 58 -4.39 -2.68 5.06
N GLY A 59 -3.77 -1.49 5.04
CA GLY A 59 -2.71 -1.13 5.97
C GLY A 59 -3.18 -1.07 7.42
N GLU A 60 -4.35 -0.48 7.71
CA GLU A 60 -4.87 -0.43 9.08
C GLU A 60 -5.33 -1.80 9.59
N LEU A 61 -5.88 -2.66 8.74
CA LEU A 61 -6.18 -4.05 9.11
C LEU A 61 -4.89 -4.85 9.37
N ALA A 62 -3.84 -4.65 8.58
CA ALA A 62 -2.53 -5.24 8.85
C ALA A 62 -1.96 -4.79 10.20
N ARG A 63 -2.00 -3.47 10.51
CA ARG A 63 -1.58 -2.93 11.82
C ARG A 63 -2.43 -3.48 12.96
N PHE A 64 -3.73 -3.63 12.77
CA PHE A 64 -4.63 -4.27 13.74
C PHE A 64 -4.23 -5.72 14.04
N LEU A 65 -3.79 -6.47 13.02
CA LEU A 65 -3.23 -7.82 13.17
C LEU A 65 -1.81 -7.85 13.72
N LYS A 66 -1.24 -6.68 14.06
CA LYS A 66 0.14 -6.49 14.52
C LYS A 66 1.20 -6.85 13.46
N LEU A 67 0.83 -6.80 12.19
CA LEU A 67 1.77 -6.84 11.08
C LEU A 67 2.38 -5.45 10.89
N ARG A 68 3.63 -5.40 10.47
CA ARG A 68 4.35 -4.13 10.30
C ARG A 68 3.98 -3.51 8.97
N VAL A 69 3.51 -2.26 9.02
CA VAL A 69 3.22 -1.40 7.88
C VAL A 69 3.87 -0.07 8.20
N PRO A 70 4.53 0.62 7.25
CA PRO A 70 4.98 1.98 7.47
C PRO A 70 3.82 2.86 7.98
N GLU A 71 4.13 3.89 8.76
CA GLU A 71 3.10 4.81 9.22
C GLU A 71 2.33 5.39 8.02
N ILE A 72 1.00 5.31 8.08
CA ILE A 72 0.11 5.91 7.08
C ILE A 72 -0.25 7.32 7.56
N VAL A 73 -0.13 8.28 6.64
CA VAL A 73 -0.52 9.68 6.87
C VAL A 73 -1.41 10.18 5.73
N PHE A 74 -2.24 11.17 6.02
CA PHE A 74 -2.82 12.02 5.00
C PHE A 74 -1.83 13.14 4.68
N ALA A 75 -1.51 13.31 3.40
CA ALA A 75 -0.53 14.28 2.95
C ALA A 75 -1.21 15.33 2.05
N GLU A 76 -1.18 16.60 2.45
CA GLU A 76 -1.77 17.69 1.70
C GLU A 76 -0.79 18.21 0.64
N LEU A 77 -1.21 18.18 -0.63
CA LEU A 77 -0.44 18.67 -1.77
C LEU A 77 -0.91 20.06 -2.20
N ASP A 78 -0.02 21.04 -2.16
CA ASP A 78 -0.32 22.39 -2.64
C ASP A 78 -0.35 22.49 -4.18
N GLU A 79 -1.11 23.45 -4.71
CA GLU A 79 -1.22 23.68 -6.16
C GLU A 79 0.08 24.11 -6.84
N SER A 80 1.05 24.63 -6.09
CA SER A 80 2.33 25.09 -6.62
C SER A 80 3.21 23.97 -7.17
N PHE A 81 3.09 22.73 -6.67
CA PHE A 81 3.95 21.62 -7.05
C PHE A 81 3.89 21.24 -8.54
N GLY A 82 2.72 21.33 -9.17
CA GLY A 82 2.58 21.01 -10.59
C GLY A 82 3.17 22.07 -11.54
N ARG A 83 3.41 23.30 -11.07
CA ARG A 83 3.76 24.44 -11.95
C ARG A 83 5.18 24.37 -12.50
N THR A 84 6.10 23.72 -11.78
CA THR A 84 7.53 23.66 -12.14
C THR A 84 7.97 22.29 -12.63
N GLU A 85 7.07 21.31 -12.70
CA GLU A 85 7.37 19.97 -13.20
C GLU A 85 7.47 19.99 -14.74
N PRO A 86 8.63 19.62 -15.34
CA PRO A 86 8.80 19.59 -16.78
C PRO A 86 8.10 18.43 -17.49
N ASP A 87 7.82 17.32 -16.79
CA ASP A 87 7.13 16.17 -17.36
C ASP A 87 5.61 16.41 -17.36
N GLU A 88 4.99 16.46 -18.55
CA GLU A 88 3.55 16.74 -18.68
C GLU A 88 2.66 15.70 -17.95
N GLU A 89 3.05 14.43 -17.95
CA GLU A 89 2.28 13.37 -17.28
C GLU A 89 2.31 13.56 -15.75
N ILE A 90 3.48 13.88 -15.20
CA ILE A 90 3.64 14.16 -13.77
C ILE A 90 2.99 15.49 -13.40
N GLN A 91 3.09 16.52 -14.25
CA GLN A 91 2.43 17.80 -14.04
C GLN A 91 0.90 17.65 -13.94
N ASP A 92 0.28 16.92 -14.86
CA ASP A 92 -1.15 16.65 -14.83
C ASP A 92 -1.52 15.82 -13.59
N LEU A 93 -0.73 14.78 -13.28
CA LEU A 93 -0.92 13.98 -12.07
C LEU A 93 -0.95 14.84 -10.80
N LEU A 94 0.03 15.73 -10.62
CA LEU A 94 0.12 16.62 -9.47
C LEU A 94 -1.05 17.60 -9.43
N LYS A 95 -1.43 18.18 -10.58
CA LYS A 95 -2.58 19.10 -10.70
C LYS A 95 -3.90 18.43 -10.32
N PHE A 96 -4.14 17.19 -10.74
CA PHE A 96 -5.33 16.42 -10.32
C PHE A 96 -5.26 15.95 -8.87
N SER A 97 -4.09 16.06 -8.24
CA SER A 97 -3.83 15.58 -6.88
C SER A 97 -3.80 16.67 -5.82
N VAL A 98 -4.01 17.94 -6.17
CA VAL A 98 -4.01 19.08 -5.22
C VAL A 98 -4.95 18.86 -4.05
N GLY A 99 -4.40 18.80 -2.86
CA GLY A 99 -5.06 18.59 -1.58
C GLY A 99 -4.74 17.21 -0.99
N LYS A 100 -5.70 16.61 -0.27
CA LYS A 100 -5.43 15.38 0.49
C LYS A 100 -5.11 14.15 -0.38
N ASN A 101 -3.95 13.55 -0.12
CA ASN A 101 -3.44 12.29 -0.66
C ASN A 101 -3.06 11.33 0.47
N LEU A 102 -2.50 10.16 0.15
CA LEU A 102 -2.07 9.16 1.13
C LEU A 102 -0.56 8.96 1.07
N GLY A 103 0.12 9.06 2.22
CA GLY A 103 1.56 8.82 2.35
C GLY A 103 1.84 7.60 3.23
N LEU A 104 2.87 6.86 2.89
CA LEU A 104 3.48 5.84 3.74
C LEU A 104 4.88 6.29 4.13
N HIS A 105 5.24 6.19 5.41
CA HIS A 105 6.56 6.58 5.89
C HIS A 105 7.67 5.90 5.08
N PHE A 106 8.66 6.68 4.63
CA PHE A 106 9.73 6.15 3.82
C PHE A 106 10.75 5.39 4.68
N LEU A 107 10.82 4.07 4.49
CA LEU A 107 11.75 3.21 5.20
C LEU A 107 13.15 3.27 4.57
N SER A 108 13.94 4.27 4.97
CA SER A 108 15.30 4.46 4.45
C SER A 108 16.18 3.23 4.69
N GLY A 109 16.83 2.75 3.62
CA GLY A 109 17.69 1.56 3.63
C GLY A 109 16.94 0.22 3.66
N ALA A 110 15.61 0.22 3.51
CA ALA A 110 14.86 -1.01 3.30
C ALA A 110 15.19 -1.63 1.94
N ILE A 111 15.11 -2.95 1.86
CA ILE A 111 15.31 -3.74 0.64
C ILE A 111 14.06 -4.56 0.34
N THR A 112 13.84 -4.91 -0.92
CA THR A 112 12.71 -5.77 -1.32
C THR A 112 12.87 -7.16 -0.71
N PHE A 113 11.78 -7.71 -0.18
CA PHE A 113 11.72 -9.10 0.28
C PHE A 113 11.85 -10.09 -0.90
N ASP A 114 12.76 -11.06 -0.77
CA ASP A 114 12.94 -12.18 -1.69
C ASP A 114 12.60 -13.50 -1.00
N ALA A 115 11.51 -14.15 -1.44
CA ALA A 115 11.03 -15.41 -0.89
C ALA A 115 12.00 -16.60 -1.04
N ASN A 116 13.05 -16.48 -1.85
CA ASN A 116 14.07 -17.51 -2.03
C ASN A 116 15.21 -17.40 -1.01
N VAL A 117 15.38 -16.24 -0.39
CA VAL A 117 16.54 -15.93 0.47
C VAL A 117 16.09 -15.52 1.88
N ASP A 118 15.05 -14.70 1.97
CA ASP A 118 14.56 -14.18 3.24
C ASP A 118 13.72 -15.21 4.00
N ALA A 119 13.97 -15.31 5.30
CA ALA A 119 13.21 -16.17 6.19
C ALA A 119 12.06 -15.41 6.84
N ILE A 120 10.89 -16.04 6.91
CA ILE A 120 9.71 -15.54 7.61
C ILE A 120 9.15 -16.64 8.51
N GLY A 121 8.64 -16.26 9.68
CA GLY A 121 7.94 -17.18 10.55
C GLY A 121 6.65 -17.71 9.91
N ALA A 122 6.37 -19.00 10.06
CA ALA A 122 5.19 -19.63 9.48
C ALA A 122 3.86 -19.01 9.97
N GLU A 123 3.82 -18.52 11.21
CA GLU A 123 2.65 -17.81 11.75
C GLU A 123 2.45 -16.45 11.08
N GLU A 124 3.51 -15.66 10.92
CA GLU A 124 3.47 -14.36 10.23
C GLU A 124 3.05 -14.54 8.76
N ALA A 125 3.64 -15.51 8.06
CA ALA A 125 3.23 -15.90 6.71
C ALA A 125 1.74 -16.28 6.65
N SER A 126 1.23 -17.02 7.64
CA SER A 126 -0.18 -17.42 7.70
C SER A 126 -1.11 -16.24 7.91
N LYS A 127 -0.73 -15.26 8.74
CA LYS A 127 -1.50 -14.02 8.96
C LYS A 127 -1.56 -13.17 7.70
N ILE A 128 -0.44 -13.03 6.98
CA ILE A 128 -0.39 -12.27 5.73
C ILE A 128 -1.26 -12.92 4.67
N VAL A 129 -1.11 -14.24 4.43
CA VAL A 129 -1.94 -14.96 3.45
C VAL A 129 -3.42 -14.87 3.81
N TRP A 130 -3.77 -14.99 5.10
CA TRP A 130 -5.15 -14.84 5.55
C TRP A 130 -5.69 -13.42 5.31
N LEU A 131 -4.91 -12.39 5.64
CA LEU A 131 -5.27 -10.99 5.42
C LEU A 131 -5.49 -10.71 3.94
N ASP A 132 -4.56 -11.11 3.07
CA ASP A 132 -4.67 -10.90 1.63
C ASP A 132 -5.83 -11.70 1.02
N SER A 133 -6.19 -12.84 1.61
CA SER A 133 -7.42 -13.56 1.24
C SER A 133 -8.68 -12.78 1.60
N LEU A 134 -8.71 -12.19 2.81
CA LEU A 134 -9.82 -11.35 3.28
C LEU A 134 -9.97 -10.09 2.43
N LEU A 135 -8.84 -9.47 2.10
CA LEU A 135 -8.78 -8.24 1.30
C LEU A 135 -8.94 -8.49 -0.21
N MET A 136 -8.94 -9.75 -0.65
CA MET A 136 -8.89 -10.13 -2.07
C MET A 136 -7.71 -9.46 -2.79
N ASN A 137 -6.54 -9.41 -2.14
CA ASN A 137 -5.34 -8.77 -2.67
C ASN A 137 -4.70 -9.64 -3.75
N VAL A 138 -4.77 -9.17 -4.99
CA VAL A 138 -4.25 -9.90 -6.16
C VAL A 138 -2.76 -9.66 -6.41
N ASP A 139 -2.15 -8.66 -5.77
CA ASP A 139 -0.84 -8.15 -6.18
C ASP A 139 0.32 -8.66 -5.32
N ARG A 140 0.07 -9.42 -4.24
CA ARG A 140 1.12 -10.01 -3.40
C ARG A 140 1.64 -11.35 -3.95
N THR A 141 2.33 -11.28 -5.08
CA THR A 141 2.77 -12.46 -5.86
C THR A 141 4.29 -12.62 -5.85
N VAL A 142 4.80 -13.71 -6.45
CA VAL A 142 6.24 -13.91 -6.61
C VAL A 142 6.93 -12.87 -7.51
N ARG A 143 6.16 -12.19 -8.38
CA ARG A 143 6.68 -11.16 -9.30
C ARG A 143 6.73 -9.79 -8.64
N ASN A 144 5.75 -9.51 -7.79
CA ASN A 144 5.68 -8.31 -7.00
C ASN A 144 5.33 -8.70 -5.56
N THR A 145 6.32 -8.71 -4.66
CA THR A 145 6.08 -9.17 -3.30
C THR A 145 5.39 -8.10 -2.45
N ASN A 146 5.48 -6.82 -2.83
CA ASN A 146 5.00 -5.67 -2.06
C ASN A 146 5.38 -5.75 -0.58
N MET A 147 6.57 -6.27 -0.29
CA MET A 147 7.11 -6.42 1.05
C MET A 147 8.56 -5.98 1.08
N LEU A 148 8.95 -5.38 2.20
CA LEU A 148 10.30 -4.89 2.44
C LEU A 148 10.90 -5.59 3.65
N ILE A 149 12.21 -5.78 3.63
CA ILE A 149 13.01 -6.05 4.83
C ILE A 149 13.61 -4.73 5.29
N TRP A 150 13.29 -4.33 6.52
CA TRP A 150 13.85 -3.14 7.16
C TRP A 150 14.26 -3.48 8.58
N HIS A 151 15.52 -3.20 8.92
CA HIS A 151 16.14 -3.60 10.19
C HIS A 151 15.94 -5.09 10.54
N LYS A 152 16.02 -5.98 9.53
CA LYS A 152 15.82 -7.45 9.64
C LYS A 152 14.39 -7.90 9.95
N GLU A 153 13.43 -7.00 9.86
CA GLU A 153 12.01 -7.29 10.05
C GLU A 153 11.27 -7.14 8.72
N LEU A 154 10.21 -7.92 8.53
CA LEU A 154 9.34 -7.84 7.36
C LEU A 154 8.31 -6.72 7.53
N TRP A 155 8.14 -5.90 6.51
CA TRP A 155 7.17 -4.81 6.43
C TRP A 155 6.30 -4.97 5.19
N LEU A 156 4.99 -4.85 5.36
CA LEU A 156 4.04 -4.87 4.26
C LEU A 156 3.90 -3.46 3.69
N ILE A 157 3.89 -3.39 2.37
CA ILE A 157 3.52 -2.20 1.62
C ILE A 157 2.46 -2.57 0.58
N ASP A 158 1.93 -1.54 -0.07
CA ASP A 158 1.08 -1.60 -1.25
C ASP A 158 -0.10 -2.58 -1.17
N HIS A 159 -1.17 -2.13 -0.51
CA HIS A 159 -2.48 -2.79 -0.54
C HIS A 159 -3.43 -2.15 -1.56
N GLY A 160 -2.95 -1.24 -2.41
CA GLY A 160 -3.79 -0.46 -3.33
C GLY A 160 -4.55 -1.30 -4.37
N ALA A 161 -4.06 -2.51 -4.68
CA ALA A 161 -4.71 -3.49 -5.56
C ALA A 161 -5.68 -4.44 -4.82
N SER A 162 -5.93 -4.21 -3.54
CA SER A 162 -6.91 -4.96 -2.74
C SER A 162 -8.34 -4.46 -2.99
N LEU A 163 -9.33 -5.23 -2.52
CA LEU A 163 -10.75 -4.87 -2.55
C LEU A 163 -11.26 -4.53 -3.96
N TYR A 164 -10.69 -5.17 -5.00
CA TYR A 164 -10.92 -4.79 -6.40
C TYR A 164 -12.40 -4.82 -6.83
N PHE A 165 -13.28 -5.51 -6.09
CA PHE A 165 -14.74 -5.44 -6.27
C PHE A 165 -15.27 -4.00 -6.20
N HIS A 166 -14.62 -3.08 -5.49
CA HIS A 166 -15.06 -1.68 -5.42
C HIS A 166 -14.98 -0.94 -6.76
N HIS A 167 -14.35 -1.52 -7.79
CA HIS A 167 -14.32 -0.98 -9.15
C HIS A 167 -15.59 -1.33 -9.93
N SER A 168 -16.33 -2.37 -9.54
CA SER A 168 -17.62 -2.77 -10.10
C SER A 168 -18.57 -3.17 -8.97
N TRP A 169 -19.48 -2.26 -8.62
CA TRP A 169 -20.49 -2.49 -7.58
C TRP A 169 -21.59 -3.45 -8.02
N ASP A 170 -21.62 -3.85 -9.29
CA ASP A 170 -22.55 -4.84 -9.78
C ASP A 170 -22.19 -6.21 -9.19
N ASN A 171 -23.18 -6.87 -8.57
CA ASN A 171 -23.06 -8.20 -7.98
C ASN A 171 -21.99 -8.31 -6.87
N TRP A 172 -21.64 -7.22 -6.17
CA TRP A 172 -20.63 -7.25 -5.10
C TRP A 172 -21.00 -8.23 -3.97
N GLU A 173 -22.30 -8.35 -3.63
CA GLU A 173 -22.78 -9.31 -2.63
C GLU A 173 -22.49 -10.76 -3.05
N GLU A 174 -22.79 -11.11 -4.30
CA GLU A 174 -22.49 -12.45 -4.84
C GLU A 174 -20.98 -12.70 -4.89
N GLN A 175 -20.20 -11.69 -5.29
CA GLN A 175 -18.74 -11.79 -5.31
C GLN A 175 -18.14 -11.97 -3.92
N SER A 176 -18.70 -11.33 -2.89
CA SER A 176 -18.23 -11.44 -1.50
C SER A 176 -18.36 -12.86 -0.92
N LEU A 177 -19.25 -13.67 -1.48
CA LEU A 177 -19.45 -15.07 -1.08
C LEU A 177 -18.55 -16.04 -1.85
N LYS A 178 -17.94 -15.61 -2.95
CA LYS A 178 -17.09 -16.47 -3.78
C LYS A 178 -15.70 -16.60 -3.17
N PRO A 179 -15.08 -17.80 -3.21
CA PRO A 179 -13.70 -17.95 -2.81
C PRO A 179 -12.76 -17.07 -3.64
N PHE A 180 -11.78 -16.45 -2.99
CA PHE A 180 -10.71 -15.73 -3.68
C PHE A 180 -9.69 -16.71 -4.27
N VAL A 181 -9.88 -17.09 -5.54
CA VAL A 181 -9.09 -18.16 -6.21
C VAL A 181 -7.64 -17.74 -6.46
N GLN A 182 -7.38 -16.45 -6.67
CA GLN A 182 -6.08 -15.89 -7.01
C GLN A 182 -5.08 -16.00 -5.86
N ILE A 183 -5.53 -16.31 -4.64
CA ILE A 183 -4.62 -16.60 -3.51
C ILE A 183 -3.63 -17.73 -3.81
N LYS A 184 -3.95 -18.61 -4.76
CA LYS A 184 -3.06 -19.69 -5.22
C LYS A 184 -1.70 -19.17 -5.72
N ASP A 185 -1.63 -17.92 -6.17
CA ASP A 185 -0.45 -17.29 -6.75
C ASP A 185 0.34 -16.46 -5.71
N HIS A 186 -0.11 -16.45 -4.46
CA HIS A 186 0.47 -15.67 -3.37
C HIS A 186 1.89 -16.14 -3.00
N VAL A 187 2.84 -15.20 -2.88
CA VAL A 187 4.27 -15.51 -2.66
C VAL A 187 4.53 -16.35 -1.40
N LEU A 188 3.86 -16.03 -0.29
CA LEU A 188 4.02 -16.75 0.98
C LEU A 188 3.18 -18.01 1.10
N LEU A 189 2.43 -18.41 0.06
CA LEU A 189 1.45 -19.50 0.18
C LEU A 189 2.11 -20.78 0.68
N LYS A 190 3.28 -21.18 0.14
CA LYS A 190 3.95 -22.43 0.55
C LYS A 190 4.49 -22.42 2.00
N MET A 191 4.65 -21.24 2.60
CA MET A 191 5.22 -21.02 3.93
C MET A 191 4.16 -21.00 5.04
N ARG A 192 2.87 -20.94 4.69
CA ARG A 192 1.75 -20.93 5.66
C ARG A 192 1.51 -22.28 6.35
N VAL A 193 0.92 -22.23 7.54
CA VAL A 193 0.55 -23.41 8.35
C VAL A 193 -0.95 -23.55 8.60
N TRP A 194 -1.73 -22.46 8.60
CA TRP A 194 -3.16 -22.50 9.00
C TRP A 194 -4.12 -23.12 7.95
N TRP A 195 -3.60 -23.60 6.82
CA TRP A 195 -4.40 -24.06 5.67
C TRP A 195 -3.81 -25.31 5.00
N ARG A 196 -3.05 -26.12 5.76
CA ARG A 196 -2.38 -27.36 5.28
C ARG A 196 -3.21 -28.64 5.50
N LYS A 197 -4.51 -28.54 5.74
CA LYS A 197 -5.41 -29.70 5.79
C LYS A 197 -6.16 -29.86 4.48
#